data_AF-A0A1D6FW47-F1
#
_entry.id   AF-A0A1D6FW47-F1
#
_cell.length_a   1.000
_cell.length_b   1.000
_cell.length_c   1.000
_cell.angle_alpha   90.00
_cell.angle_beta   90.00
_cell.angle_gamma   90.00
#
_symmetry.space_group_name_H-M   'P 1'
#
loop_
_entity.id
_entity.type
_entity.pdbx_description
1 polymer ?
#
loop_
_entity_poly.entity_id
_entity_poly.type
_entity_poly.pdbx_seq_one_letter_code
_entity_poly.pdbx_strand_id
1 'polypeptide(L)'
;MVDLLKNVDLEYLLERYPLDKEVNWGDELSLGEQQRLGMARLFYHKPKFAILDECTSAVTTDMEERFCKKVRAMGTSCITISHRPALVAFHDIVLSLDGEGGWNVQHRRDDSSFSTEESDFSSSETDRKSDALTVQRAFMSRAKSNASLGSKDHPYCTEVIATSPEVEIEHPARTPRIPHLRCHPRPLPLRVAAMLKILVPRLFDKQGGQLLAVAVLVFSRTWISDRIASLNGTTVKFVLEQDKDAFIRLIGVSILQSGANSFVAPSLRTLTAKLALGWRIRMTNHMLRYYLKRNAFYKVFNMSGKSIDADQRLTLDVDKLTTDLAGLVTGMVKPLVDILWFTWRMKLLSGRRGVAILYAYMLLGLGFLRAISPDFGHLSGQEQELEGTFRFMHSRLRTHAESIAFFGGGSREKAMVEAKFVKLINHSKILLRKQWLYGIVDDFVTKQLPHNVTWGLSLLYALEHKGDRALTSTQGCYSSKLFHFSKIH
;
A
#
# COMPACT_ATOMS: atom_id res chain seq x y z
N MET A 1 35.11 -1.98 14.59
CA MET A 1 33.65 -2.12 14.87
C MET A 1 33.42 -2.94 16.12
N VAL A 2 34.00 -4.14 16.23
CA VAL A 2 33.92 -5.00 17.43
C VAL A 2 34.36 -4.25 18.70
N ASP A 3 35.52 -3.57 18.67
CA ASP A 3 36.00 -2.82 19.84
C ASP A 3 35.06 -1.68 20.28
N LEU A 4 34.32 -1.08 19.34
CA LEU A 4 33.34 -0.03 19.66
C LEU A 4 32.10 -0.60 20.34
N LEU A 5 31.63 -1.77 19.89
CA LEU A 5 30.50 -2.47 20.50
C LEU A 5 30.88 -3.05 21.87
N LYS A 6 32.12 -3.51 22.03
CA LYS A 6 32.66 -3.96 23.31
C LYS A 6 32.69 -2.83 24.35
N ASN A 7 33.05 -1.61 23.93
CA ASN A 7 33.05 -0.43 24.82
C ASN A 7 31.65 -0.06 25.35
N VAL A 8 30.57 -0.59 24.76
CA VAL A 8 29.19 -0.30 25.17
C VAL A 8 28.41 -1.58 25.54
N ASP A 9 29.12 -2.69 25.81
CA ASP A 9 28.53 -3.99 26.16
C ASP A 9 27.48 -4.49 25.15
N LEU A 10 27.73 -4.32 23.85
CA LEU A 10 26.86 -4.76 22.75
C LEU A 10 27.51 -5.83 21.84
N GLU A 11 28.57 -6.48 22.30
CA GLU A 11 29.31 -7.50 21.53
C GLU A 11 28.42 -8.69 21.14
N TYR A 12 27.52 -9.12 22.02
CA TYR A 12 26.59 -10.24 21.78
C TYR A 12 25.64 -10.03 20.59
N LEU A 13 25.43 -8.79 20.13
CA LEU A 13 24.59 -8.52 18.96
C LEU A 13 25.21 -9.11 17.68
N LEU A 14 26.54 -9.26 17.63
CA LEU A 14 27.25 -9.86 16.50
C LEU A 14 27.00 -11.37 16.39
N GLU A 15 26.75 -12.04 17.52
CA GLU A 15 26.39 -13.47 17.55
C GLU A 15 24.89 -13.67 17.30
N ARG A 16 24.06 -12.73 17.77
CA ARG A 16 22.60 -12.80 17.66
C ARG A 16 22.08 -12.57 16.23
N TYR A 17 22.74 -11.71 15.44
CA TYR A 17 22.28 -11.34 14.10
C TYR A 17 23.38 -11.51 13.04
N PRO A 18 23.08 -12.18 11.91
CA PRO A 18 24.02 -12.26 10.80
C PRO A 18 24.23 -10.89 10.16
N LEU A 19 25.48 -10.55 9.86
CA LEU A 19 25.90 -9.23 9.33
C LEU A 19 25.27 -8.86 7.99
N ASP A 20 24.86 -9.86 7.20
CA ASP A 20 24.36 -9.68 5.84
C ASP A 20 22.84 -9.46 5.77
N LYS A 21 22.14 -9.47 6.91
CA LYS A 21 20.68 -9.34 6.95
C LYS A 21 20.26 -7.91 7.31
N GLU A 22 19.37 -7.35 6.50
CA GLU A 22 18.69 -6.09 6.82
C GLU A 22 17.63 -6.36 7.91
N VAL A 23 17.84 -5.77 9.09
CA VAL A 23 16.99 -5.94 10.29
C VAL A 23 16.45 -4.57 10.70
N ASN A 24 15.18 -4.51 11.13
CA ASN A 24 14.63 -3.30 11.71
C ASN A 24 15.10 -3.15 13.16
N TRP A 25 16.24 -2.49 13.34
CA TRP A 25 16.86 -2.29 14.65
C TRP A 25 15.98 -1.52 15.65
N GLY A 26 15.00 -0.74 15.17
CA GLY A 26 14.06 -0.02 16.03
C GLY A 26 13.09 -0.93 16.77
N ASP A 27 12.75 -2.09 16.19
CA ASP A 27 11.82 -3.06 16.78
C ASP A 27 12.57 -4.15 17.58
N GLU A 28 13.81 -4.45 17.21
CA GLU A 28 14.59 -5.55 17.78
C GLU A 28 15.45 -5.15 18.99
N LEU A 29 15.95 -3.91 19.02
CA LEU A 29 16.79 -3.42 20.12
C LEU A 29 15.91 -2.78 21.19
N SER A 30 16.14 -3.14 22.45
CA SER A 30 15.60 -2.44 23.61
C SER A 30 16.09 -0.99 23.64
N LEU A 31 15.35 -0.12 24.34
CA LEU A 31 15.71 1.30 24.46
C LEU A 31 17.15 1.52 24.98
N GLY A 32 17.57 0.71 25.96
CA GLY A 32 18.94 0.76 26.48
C GLY A 32 20.00 0.28 25.48
N GLU A 33 19.70 -0.72 24.64
CA GLU A 33 20.58 -1.11 23.53
C GLU A 33 20.67 -0.01 22.45
N GLN A 34 19.56 0.63 22.12
CA GLN A 34 19.52 1.73 21.16
C GLN A 34 20.36 2.93 21.65
N GLN A 35 20.22 3.30 22.93
CA GLN A 35 21.03 4.37 23.53
C GLN A 35 22.52 4.01 23.54
N ARG A 36 22.88 2.78 23.95
CA ARG A 36 24.27 2.30 23.93
C ARG A 36 24.86 2.26 22.52
N LEU A 37 24.06 1.92 21.51
CA LEU A 37 24.49 2.04 20.11
C LEU A 37 24.71 3.50 19.70
N GLY A 38 23.89 4.42 20.20
CA GLY A 38 24.12 5.86 20.09
C GLY A 38 25.45 6.31 20.72
N MET A 39 25.78 5.80 21.90
CA MET A 39 27.08 6.05 22.55
C MET A 39 28.25 5.54 21.69
N ALA A 40 28.12 4.35 21.10
CA ALA A 40 29.13 3.83 20.19
C ALA A 40 29.31 4.71 18.94
N ARG A 41 28.24 5.34 18.44
CA ARG A 41 28.34 6.32 17.33
C ARG A 41 29.13 7.56 17.76
N LEU A 42 28.94 8.05 18.98
CA LEU A 42 29.73 9.16 19.51
C LEU A 42 31.22 8.80 19.57
N PHE A 43 31.54 7.59 20.07
CA PHE A 43 32.92 7.09 20.14
C PHE A 43 33.56 6.89 18.76
N TYR A 44 32.75 6.53 17.75
CA TYR A 44 33.22 6.40 16.38
C TYR A 44 33.59 7.75 15.76
N HIS A 45 32.72 8.77 15.92
CA HIS A 45 32.91 10.07 15.29
C HIS A 45 33.91 10.98 16.01
N LYS A 46 34.11 10.79 17.34
CA LYS A 46 34.99 11.62 18.18
C LYS A 46 34.84 13.14 17.90
N PRO A 47 33.63 13.70 18.03
CA PRO A 47 33.41 15.09 17.69
C PRO A 47 34.10 16.04 18.69
N LYS A 48 34.33 17.28 18.27
CA LYS A 48 34.84 18.34 19.18
C LYS A 48 33.80 18.76 20.22
N PHE A 49 32.53 18.80 19.81
CA PHE A 49 31.39 19.12 20.66
C PHE A 49 30.34 18.02 20.55
N ALA A 50 29.75 17.63 21.68
CA ALA A 50 28.65 16.68 21.74
C ALA A 50 27.51 17.24 22.57
N ILE A 51 26.30 17.20 22.01
CA ILE A 51 25.06 17.50 22.73
C ILE A 51 24.43 16.16 23.09
N LEU A 52 24.18 15.98 24.38
CA LEU A 52 23.76 14.72 24.99
C LEU A 52 22.40 14.93 25.66
N ASP A 53 21.33 14.77 24.89
CA ASP A 53 19.96 14.95 25.37
C ASP A 53 19.39 13.63 25.90
N GLU A 54 19.18 13.55 27.22
CA GLU A 54 18.64 12.38 27.94
C GLU A 54 19.27 11.03 27.55
N CYS A 55 20.55 11.07 27.16
CA CYS A 55 21.24 9.95 26.50
C CYS A 55 21.53 8.74 27.39
N THR A 56 21.48 8.90 28.72
CA THR A 56 21.74 7.84 29.71
C THR A 56 20.48 7.42 30.47
N SER A 57 19.31 7.94 30.10
CA SER A 57 18.03 7.71 30.79
C SER A 57 17.62 6.23 30.89
N ALA A 58 17.95 5.41 29.90
CA ALA A 58 17.65 3.98 29.85
C ALA A 58 18.89 3.09 30.07
N VAL A 59 19.95 3.64 30.68
CA VAL A 59 21.24 2.97 30.90
C VAL A 59 21.58 2.95 32.40
N THR A 60 22.33 1.93 32.84
CA THR A 60 22.78 1.76 34.24
C THR A 60 23.75 2.86 34.66
N THR A 61 23.82 3.15 35.96
CA THR A 61 24.72 4.17 36.54
C THR A 61 26.20 3.89 36.23
N ASP A 62 26.60 2.62 36.27
CA ASP A 62 27.99 2.22 36.02
C ASP A 62 28.39 2.48 34.57
N MET A 63 27.48 2.21 33.62
CA MET A 63 27.70 2.52 32.22
C MET A 63 27.68 4.02 31.96
N GLU A 64 26.83 4.79 32.64
CA GLU A 64 26.82 6.27 32.59
C GLU A 64 28.17 6.85 33.03
N GLU A 65 28.72 6.38 34.16
CA GLU A 65 30.04 6.82 34.63
C GLU A 65 31.16 6.46 33.64
N ARG A 66 31.16 5.23 33.12
CA ARG A 66 32.15 4.80 32.11
C ARG A 66 32.03 5.63 30.83
N PHE A 67 30.81 5.94 30.40
CA PHE A 67 30.55 6.78 29.25
C PHE A 67 31.12 8.18 29.45
N CYS A 68 30.79 8.86 30.54
CA CYS A 68 31.31 10.21 30.85
C CYS A 68 32.84 10.23 30.94
N LYS A 69 33.46 9.25 31.61
CA LYS A 69 34.92 9.12 31.68
C LYS A 69 35.55 8.97 30.30
N LYS A 70 34.96 8.12 29.45
CA LYS A 70 35.46 7.87 28.10
C LYS A 70 35.34 9.12 27.23
N VAL A 71 34.22 9.82 27.31
CA VAL A 71 33.97 11.06 26.56
C VAL A 71 34.96 12.16 26.96
N ARG A 72 35.23 12.32 28.26
CA ARG A 72 36.27 13.22 28.75
C ARG A 72 37.66 12.83 28.24
N ALA A 73 38.00 11.54 28.28
CA ALA A 73 39.28 11.04 27.79
C ALA A 73 39.46 11.22 26.27
N MET A 74 38.38 11.34 25.50
CA MET A 74 38.45 11.67 24.07
C MET A 74 38.68 13.17 23.81
N GLY A 75 38.60 14.02 24.83
CA GLY A 75 38.72 15.48 24.68
C GLY A 75 37.51 16.13 24.00
N THR A 76 36.34 15.47 24.05
CA THR A 76 35.09 16.04 23.52
C THR A 76 34.44 16.94 24.55
N SER A 77 34.14 18.19 24.18
CA SER A 77 33.37 19.12 25.00
C SER A 77 31.89 18.74 24.98
N CYS A 78 31.30 18.49 26.15
CA CYS A 78 29.93 17.98 26.25
C CYS A 78 28.96 18.97 26.85
N ILE A 79 27.77 19.01 26.26
CA ILE A 79 26.59 19.68 26.80
C ILE A 79 25.57 18.56 27.08
N THR A 80 25.35 18.22 28.35
CA THR A 80 24.34 17.22 28.74
C THR A 80 23.06 17.90 29.20
N ILE A 81 21.93 17.43 28.67
CA ILE A 81 20.60 17.76 29.15
C ILE A 81 20.08 16.51 29.84
N SER A 82 19.87 16.57 31.16
CA SER A 82 19.36 15.43 31.91
C SER A 82 18.71 15.85 33.22
N HIS A 83 17.73 15.05 33.65
CA HIS A 83 17.15 15.12 35.00
C HIS A 83 17.97 14.37 36.06
N ARG A 84 19.07 13.69 35.72
CA ARG A 84 19.86 12.87 36.65
C ARG A 84 20.89 13.70 37.45
N PRO A 85 20.78 13.78 38.80
CA PRO A 85 21.71 14.57 39.62
C PRO A 85 23.15 14.02 39.63
N ALA A 86 23.33 12.72 39.37
CA ALA A 86 24.64 12.08 39.34
C ALA A 86 25.57 12.67 38.27
N LEU A 87 25.01 13.20 37.17
CA LEU A 87 25.77 13.80 36.08
C LEU A 87 26.44 15.12 36.47
N VAL A 88 25.97 15.79 37.52
CA VAL A 88 26.55 17.05 38.02
C VAL A 88 28.03 16.88 38.37
N ALA A 89 28.43 15.73 38.92
CA ALA A 89 29.82 15.45 39.31
C ALA A 89 30.79 15.40 38.11
N PHE A 90 30.27 15.23 36.89
CA PHE A 90 31.06 15.08 35.67
C PHE A 90 31.16 16.36 34.82
N HIS A 91 30.50 17.45 35.23
CA HIS A 91 30.48 18.72 34.51
C HIS A 91 31.14 19.85 35.31
N ASP A 92 31.79 20.76 34.59
CA ASP A 92 32.45 21.93 35.18
C ASP A 92 31.46 23.09 35.42
N ILE A 93 30.42 23.15 34.59
CA ILE A 93 29.37 24.17 34.62
C ILE A 93 28.01 23.46 34.64
N VAL A 94 27.15 23.84 35.57
CA VAL A 94 25.78 23.32 35.70
C VAL A 94 24.79 24.47 35.59
N LEU A 95 23.94 24.41 34.56
CA LEU A 95 22.81 25.33 34.37
C LEU A 95 21.52 24.63 34.83
N SER A 96 20.89 25.18 35.86
CA SER A 96 19.59 24.72 36.37
C SER A 96 18.48 25.64 35.87
N LEU A 97 17.47 25.07 35.22
CA LEU A 97 16.27 25.78 34.75
C LEU A 97 15.09 25.42 35.66
N ASP A 98 14.26 26.40 36.02
CA ASP A 98 13.12 26.20 36.94
C ASP A 98 11.79 25.84 36.24
N GLY A 99 11.72 25.98 34.90
CA GLY A 99 10.52 25.70 34.11
C GLY A 99 9.52 26.86 34.01
N GLU A 100 9.70 27.92 34.80
CA GLU A 100 8.87 29.14 34.78
C GLU A 100 9.59 30.33 34.11
N GLY A 101 10.79 30.09 33.59
CA GLY A 101 11.60 31.08 32.86
C GLY A 101 12.78 31.63 33.65
N GLY A 102 12.97 31.19 34.90
CA GLY A 102 14.17 31.48 35.69
C GLY A 102 15.27 30.42 35.49
N TRP A 103 16.50 30.84 35.74
CA TRP A 103 17.69 30.01 35.56
C TRP A 103 18.78 30.35 36.58
N ASN A 104 19.64 29.38 36.90
CA ASN A 104 20.77 29.55 37.80
C ASN A 104 21.99 28.76 37.29
N VAL A 105 23.17 29.37 37.35
CA VAL A 105 24.43 28.74 36.93
C VAL A 105 25.31 28.48 38.14
N GLN A 106 25.79 27.25 38.27
CA GLN A 106 26.80 26.85 39.23
C GLN A 106 28.08 26.49 38.48
N HIS A 107 29.17 27.15 38.86
CA HIS A 107 30.52 26.77 38.45
C HIS A 107 31.11 25.88 39.53
N ARG A 108 31.70 24.76 39.12
CA ARG A 108 32.52 23.95 40.04
C ARG A 108 33.75 24.77 40.43
N ARG A 109 33.93 25.06 41.73
CA ARG A 109 35.16 25.70 42.23
C ARG A 109 36.28 24.65 42.29
N ASP A 110 37.40 24.96 41.66
CA ASP A 110 38.66 24.20 41.72
C ASP A 110 39.45 24.47 43.02
N ASP A 111 38.79 24.53 44.18
CA ASP A 111 39.48 24.74 45.46
C ASP A 111 39.74 23.40 46.17
N SER A 112 40.75 22.69 45.69
CA SER A 112 41.73 22.06 46.58
C SER A 112 43.07 22.01 45.85
N SER A 113 43.94 22.92 46.26
CA SER A 113 45.35 22.96 45.88
C SER A 113 46.00 21.59 46.09
N PHE A 114 46.55 21.06 45.00
CA PHE A 114 47.48 19.94 44.99
C PHE A 114 48.72 20.35 45.82
N SER A 115 48.80 19.92 47.07
CA SER A 115 50.08 19.81 47.77
C SER A 115 50.69 18.46 47.41
N THR A 116 51.81 18.53 46.71
CA THR A 116 52.67 17.41 46.32
C THR A 116 53.12 16.60 47.54
N GLU A 117 52.54 15.42 47.75
CA GLU A 117 53.25 14.29 48.35
C GLU A 117 52.80 13.00 47.63
N GLU A 118 53.77 12.32 47.04
CA GLU A 118 53.62 10.99 46.46
C GLU A 118 53.19 10.00 47.56
N SER A 119 52.02 9.38 47.41
CA SER A 119 51.78 8.06 47.96
C SER A 119 50.75 7.32 47.11
N ASP A 120 51.22 6.21 46.55
CA ASP A 120 50.42 5.20 45.88
C ASP A 120 49.35 4.61 46.82
N PHE A 121 48.31 4.07 46.18
CA PHE A 121 47.24 3.20 46.69
C PHE A 121 45.93 3.81 47.25
N SER A 122 44.86 3.59 46.47
CA SER A 122 43.48 3.32 46.92
C SER A 122 42.68 4.50 47.53
N SER A 123 42.33 5.51 46.71
CA SER A 123 41.21 6.41 47.04
C SER A 123 39.88 5.78 46.59
N SER A 124 39.15 5.27 47.58
CA SER A 124 37.92 4.49 47.52
C SER A 124 36.76 5.19 46.78
N GLU A 125 35.99 4.40 45.99
CA GLU A 125 34.74 4.76 45.31
C GLU A 125 33.65 5.35 46.23
N THR A 126 33.85 5.29 47.56
CA THR A 126 32.93 5.77 48.58
C THR A 126 32.83 7.29 48.66
N ASP A 127 33.92 8.03 48.47
CA ASP A 127 33.92 9.50 48.62
C ASP A 127 33.21 10.22 47.46
N ARG A 128 33.27 9.64 46.25
CA ARG A 128 32.52 10.19 45.09
C ARG A 128 31.03 9.92 45.16
N LYS A 129 30.62 8.76 45.72
CA LYS A 129 29.22 8.48 46.03
C LYS A 129 28.69 9.42 47.11
N SER A 130 29.48 9.78 48.12
CA SER A 130 29.04 10.73 49.15
C SER A 130 28.84 12.14 48.61
N ASP A 131 29.65 12.59 47.66
CA ASP A 131 29.47 13.90 47.01
C ASP A 131 28.22 13.93 46.13
N ALA A 132 27.99 12.89 45.33
CA ALA A 132 26.76 12.75 44.55
C ALA A 132 25.51 12.68 45.45
N LEU A 133 25.59 11.97 46.58
CA LEU A 133 24.53 11.91 47.60
C LEU A 133 24.31 13.25 48.31
N THR A 134 25.36 14.07 48.45
CA THR A 134 25.29 15.40 49.07
C THR A 134 24.65 16.40 48.12
N VAL A 135 25.02 16.37 46.83
CA VAL A 135 24.35 17.13 45.77
C VAL A 135 22.89 16.69 45.62
N GLN A 136 22.62 15.39 45.64
CA GLN A 136 21.25 14.84 45.61
C GLN A 136 20.43 15.33 46.82
N ARG A 137 21.00 15.33 48.03
CA ARG A 137 20.35 15.90 49.23
C ARG A 137 20.08 17.41 49.11
N ALA A 138 21.00 18.17 48.52
CA ALA A 138 20.82 19.61 48.28
C ALA A 138 19.75 19.91 47.21
N PHE A 139 19.61 19.05 46.20
CA PHE A 139 18.51 19.13 45.23
C PHE A 139 17.17 18.75 45.86
N MET A 140 17.12 17.70 46.70
CA MET A 140 15.90 17.28 47.38
C MET A 140 15.40 18.29 48.42
N SER A 141 16.30 18.99 49.12
CA SER A 141 15.91 20.06 50.06
C SER A 141 15.30 21.27 49.33
N ARG A 142 15.81 21.60 48.13
CA ARG A 142 15.28 22.68 47.27
C ARG A 142 13.98 22.31 46.55
N ALA A 143 13.80 21.05 46.17
CA ALA A 143 12.51 20.55 45.68
C ALA A 143 11.43 20.60 46.79
N LYS A 144 11.82 20.35 48.06
CA LYS A 144 10.91 20.47 49.22
C LYS A 144 10.47 21.90 49.50
N SER A 145 11.32 22.91 49.27
CA SER A 145 10.94 24.33 49.44
C SER A 145 10.01 24.83 48.33
N ASN A 146 10.09 24.26 47.12
CA ASN A 146 9.17 24.58 46.03
C ASN A 146 7.86 23.75 46.11
N ALA A 147 7.89 22.57 46.74
CA ALA A 147 6.72 21.72 46.95
C ALA A 147 5.79 22.17 48.11
N SER A 148 6.15 23.20 48.88
CA SER A 148 5.26 23.79 49.88
C SER A 148 4.26 24.80 49.31
N LEU A 149 4.23 24.99 47.98
CA LEU A 149 3.27 25.84 47.28
C LEU A 149 2.74 25.14 46.01
N GLY A 150 1.92 24.09 46.18
CA GLY A 150 1.25 23.41 45.05
C GLY A 150 0.64 22.07 45.46
N SER A 151 -0.61 21.82 45.07
CA SER A 151 -1.33 20.60 45.44
C SER A 151 -0.64 19.35 44.90
N LYS A 152 -0.56 18.31 45.73
CA LYS A 152 -0.07 16.98 45.34
C LYS A 152 -1.14 16.25 44.53
N ASP A 153 -1.16 16.47 43.22
CA ASP A 153 -1.93 15.62 42.33
C ASP A 153 -1.04 14.44 41.90
N HIS A 154 -1.34 13.23 42.39
CA HIS A 154 -0.70 12.01 41.93
C HIS A 154 -1.13 11.73 40.48
N PRO A 155 -0.26 11.20 39.60
CA PRO A 155 -0.68 10.82 38.26
C PRO A 155 -1.74 9.71 38.38
N TYR A 156 -2.93 9.97 37.82
CA TYR A 156 -4.16 9.14 37.82
C TYR A 156 -3.92 7.64 37.64
N CYS A 157 -2.86 7.24 36.92
CA CYS A 157 -2.49 5.83 36.75
C CYS A 157 -2.09 5.13 38.05
N THR A 158 -1.44 5.82 38.99
CA THR A 158 -0.93 5.21 40.23
C THR A 158 -2.07 4.91 41.22
N GLU A 159 -3.07 5.79 41.27
CA GLU A 159 -4.28 5.62 42.08
C GLU A 159 -5.14 4.47 41.56
N VAL A 160 -5.26 4.34 40.23
CA VAL A 160 -6.01 3.24 39.58
C VAL A 160 -5.31 1.89 39.77
N ILE A 161 -3.97 1.87 39.83
CA ILE A 161 -3.20 0.65 40.13
C ILE A 161 -3.34 0.27 41.61
N ALA A 162 -3.29 1.23 42.53
CA ALA A 162 -3.42 0.99 43.98
C ALA A 162 -4.85 0.59 44.40
N THR A 163 -5.87 0.97 43.63
CA THR A 163 -7.29 0.61 43.89
C THR A 163 -7.74 -0.65 43.15
N SER A 164 -6.86 -1.27 42.34
CA SER A 164 -7.18 -2.53 41.68
C SER A 164 -7.13 -3.69 42.69
N PRO A 165 -8.18 -4.52 42.80
CA PRO A 165 -8.20 -5.60 43.79
C PRO A 165 -7.10 -6.63 43.50
N GLU A 166 -6.35 -7.01 44.54
CA GLU A 166 -5.41 -8.13 44.52
C GLU A 166 -6.22 -9.43 44.36
N VAL A 167 -6.28 -9.94 43.13
CA VAL A 167 -6.83 -11.26 42.84
C VAL A 167 -5.74 -12.28 43.11
N GLU A 168 -5.86 -13.02 44.22
CA GLU A 168 -5.09 -14.24 44.47
C GLU A 168 -5.26 -15.19 43.27
N ILE A 169 -4.15 -15.49 42.60
CA ILE A 169 -4.10 -16.41 41.46
C ILE A 169 -4.13 -17.84 42.00
N GLU A 170 -5.27 -18.27 42.51
CA GLU A 170 -5.58 -19.70 42.56
C GLU A 170 -6.16 -20.11 41.21
N HIS A 171 -5.45 -21.01 40.54
CA HIS A 171 -5.66 -21.58 39.20
C HIS A 171 -4.88 -20.89 38.07
N PRO A 172 -4.11 -21.66 37.26
CA PRO A 172 -3.50 -21.15 36.05
C PRO A 172 -4.63 -20.85 35.05
N ALA A 173 -5.15 -19.63 35.10
CA ALA A 173 -6.03 -19.10 34.08
C ALA A 173 -5.32 -19.30 32.74
N ARG A 174 -5.90 -20.14 31.88
CA ARG A 174 -5.45 -20.30 30.49
C ARG A 174 -5.31 -18.89 29.93
N THR A 175 -4.07 -18.49 29.64
CA THR A 175 -3.80 -17.25 28.92
C THR A 175 -4.78 -17.20 27.75
N PRO A 176 -5.51 -16.09 27.54
CA PRO A 176 -6.39 -16.00 26.40
C PRO A 176 -5.47 -16.21 25.19
N ARG A 177 -5.58 -17.38 24.54
CA ARG A 177 -4.90 -17.67 23.28
C ARG A 177 -5.39 -16.58 22.33
N ILE A 178 -4.64 -15.49 22.23
CA ILE A 178 -4.88 -14.44 21.26
C ILE A 178 -4.82 -15.20 19.94
N PRO A 179 -5.94 -15.31 19.20
CA PRO A 179 -5.93 -16.10 17.98
C PRO A 179 -4.90 -15.43 17.07
N HIS A 180 -3.78 -16.11 16.83
CA HIS A 180 -2.86 -15.74 15.76
C HIS A 180 -3.71 -15.48 14.52
N LEU A 181 -3.49 -14.35 13.84
CA LEU A 181 -4.18 -14.07 12.59
C LEU A 181 -4.00 -15.31 11.71
N ARG A 182 -5.10 -16.02 11.42
CA ARG A 182 -5.09 -17.14 10.48
C ARG A 182 -4.75 -16.58 9.11
N CYS A 183 -3.46 -16.53 8.80
CA CYS A 183 -2.90 -16.08 7.54
C CYS A 183 -3.05 -17.12 6.42
N HIS A 184 -3.95 -18.10 6.54
CA HIS A 184 -4.22 -18.98 5.41
C HIS A 184 -5.15 -18.27 4.42
N PRO A 185 -4.66 -17.95 3.22
CA PRO A 185 -5.48 -17.37 2.17
C PRO A 185 -6.68 -18.28 1.88
N ARG A 186 -7.92 -17.84 2.18
CA ARG A 186 -9.13 -18.53 1.68
C ARG A 186 -9.04 -18.68 0.16
N PRO A 187 -9.58 -19.75 -0.45
CA PRO A 187 -9.60 -19.86 -1.90
C PRO A 187 -10.34 -18.67 -2.53
N LEU A 188 -9.86 -18.20 -3.69
CA LEU A 188 -10.41 -17.06 -4.44
C LEU A 188 -11.95 -17.04 -4.53
N PRO A 189 -12.65 -18.14 -4.91
CA PRO A 189 -14.10 -18.12 -5.05
C PRO A 189 -14.83 -17.78 -3.73
N LEU A 190 -14.35 -18.29 -2.58
CA LEU A 190 -14.94 -17.94 -1.29
C LEU A 190 -14.73 -16.48 -0.92
N ARG A 191 -13.62 -15.87 -1.33
CA ARG A 191 -13.37 -14.44 -1.08
C ARG A 191 -14.28 -13.57 -1.92
N VAL A 192 -14.40 -13.90 -3.21
CA VAL A 192 -15.28 -13.17 -4.13
C VAL A 192 -16.73 -13.26 -3.65
N ALA A 193 -17.19 -14.45 -3.23
CA ALA A 193 -18.53 -14.61 -2.67
C ALA A 193 -18.75 -13.79 -1.38
N ALA A 194 -17.77 -13.78 -0.47
CA ALA A 194 -17.84 -12.97 0.74
C ALA A 194 -17.84 -11.46 0.44
N MET A 195 -17.03 -11.01 -0.53
CA MET A 195 -17.00 -9.61 -0.98
C MET A 195 -18.32 -9.22 -1.65
N LEU A 196 -18.86 -10.05 -2.54
CA LEU A 196 -20.14 -9.80 -3.20
C LEU A 196 -21.28 -9.59 -2.19
N LYS A 197 -21.28 -10.37 -1.10
CA LYS A 197 -22.25 -10.20 -0.01
C LYS A 197 -22.13 -8.84 0.70
N ILE A 198 -20.95 -8.24 0.73
CA ILE A 198 -20.71 -6.91 1.32
C ILE A 198 -21.10 -5.80 0.32
N LEU A 199 -20.74 -5.98 -0.96
CA LEU A 199 -20.97 -5.03 -2.05
C LEU A 199 -22.47 -4.90 -2.37
N VAL A 200 -23.14 -6.04 -2.58
CA VAL A 200 -24.56 -6.13 -2.93
C VAL A 200 -25.25 -7.11 -1.96
N PRO A 201 -25.63 -6.64 -0.75
CA PRO A 201 -26.24 -7.49 0.27
C PRO A 201 -27.67 -7.92 -0.09
N ARG A 202 -28.40 -7.13 -0.90
CA ARG A 202 -29.73 -7.46 -1.42
C ARG A 202 -29.89 -6.95 -2.86
N LEU A 203 -30.54 -7.73 -3.72
CA LEU A 203 -30.84 -7.35 -5.12
C LEU A 203 -31.81 -6.16 -5.24
N PHE A 204 -32.63 -5.92 -4.21
CA PHE A 204 -33.57 -4.78 -4.14
C PHE A 204 -33.01 -3.56 -3.39
N ASP A 205 -31.73 -3.55 -3.07
CA ASP A 205 -31.06 -2.39 -2.48
C ASP A 205 -30.75 -1.34 -3.57
N LYS A 206 -30.45 -0.10 -3.18
CA LYS A 206 -30.08 1.00 -4.12
C LYS A 206 -28.98 0.60 -5.09
N GLN A 207 -28.03 -0.23 -4.63
CA GLN A 207 -26.94 -0.78 -5.45
C GLN A 207 -27.40 -1.87 -6.44
N GLY A 208 -28.37 -2.71 -6.03
CA GLY A 208 -28.98 -3.70 -6.93
C GLY A 208 -29.80 -3.04 -8.03
N GLY A 209 -30.51 -1.95 -7.73
CA GLY A 209 -31.19 -1.13 -8.74
C GLY A 209 -30.21 -0.48 -9.74
N GLN A 210 -29.05 -0.01 -9.27
CA GLN A 210 -27.99 0.49 -10.16
C GLN A 210 -27.43 -0.61 -11.07
N LEU A 211 -27.22 -1.81 -10.55
CA LEU A 211 -26.76 -2.96 -11.34
C LEU A 211 -27.79 -3.37 -12.41
N LEU A 212 -29.08 -3.36 -12.06
CA LEU A 212 -30.16 -3.62 -13.02
C LEU A 212 -30.20 -2.55 -14.12
N ALA A 213 -30.07 -1.27 -13.74
CA ALA A 213 -30.02 -0.17 -14.69
C ALA A 213 -28.81 -0.28 -15.65
N VAL A 214 -27.66 -0.76 -15.17
CA VAL A 214 -26.50 -1.08 -16.03
C VAL A 214 -26.86 -2.17 -17.02
N ALA A 215 -27.48 -3.26 -16.58
CA ALA A 215 -27.86 -4.37 -17.45
C ALA A 215 -28.84 -3.92 -18.56
N VAL A 216 -29.84 -3.11 -18.20
CA VAL A 216 -30.81 -2.54 -19.16
C VAL A 216 -30.11 -1.63 -20.18
N LEU A 217 -29.19 -0.76 -19.75
CA LEU A 217 -28.44 0.12 -20.63
C LEU A 217 -27.50 -0.63 -21.58
N VAL A 218 -26.90 -1.74 -21.13
CA VAL A 218 -26.06 -2.58 -21.99
C VAL A 218 -26.91 -3.28 -23.05
N PHE A 219 -28.08 -3.78 -22.67
CA PHE A 219 -29.01 -4.38 -23.63
C PHE A 219 -29.51 -3.35 -24.66
N SER A 220 -29.92 -2.16 -24.23
CA SER A 220 -30.37 -1.10 -25.14
C SER A 220 -29.26 -0.66 -26.09
N ARG A 221 -28.01 -0.59 -25.62
CA ARG A 221 -26.83 -0.32 -26.46
C ARG A 221 -26.67 -1.36 -27.58
N THR A 222 -26.75 -2.64 -27.21
CA THR A 222 -26.58 -3.76 -28.15
C THR A 222 -27.67 -3.72 -29.23
N TRP A 223 -28.91 -3.50 -28.80
CA TRP A 223 -30.06 -3.38 -29.69
C TRP A 223 -29.96 -2.18 -30.65
N ILE A 224 -29.58 -1.00 -30.15
CA ILE A 224 -29.36 0.21 -30.97
C ILE A 224 -28.24 -0.04 -31.99
N SER A 225 -27.15 -0.69 -31.59
CA SER A 225 -26.03 -0.99 -32.49
C SER A 225 -26.44 -1.92 -33.65
N ASP A 226 -27.16 -3.02 -33.37
CA ASP A 226 -27.67 -3.91 -34.42
C ASP A 226 -28.64 -3.18 -35.36
N ARG A 227 -29.49 -2.32 -34.80
CA ARG A 227 -30.44 -1.56 -35.60
C ARG A 227 -29.73 -0.54 -36.51
N ILE A 228 -28.70 0.17 -36.05
CA ILE A 228 -27.86 1.05 -36.90
C ILE A 228 -27.23 0.23 -38.04
N ALA A 229 -26.69 -0.95 -37.75
CA ALA A 229 -26.10 -1.83 -38.75
C ALA A 229 -27.13 -2.25 -39.82
N SER A 230 -28.35 -2.59 -39.39
CA SER A 230 -29.44 -2.93 -40.31
C SER A 230 -29.88 -1.75 -41.18
N LEU A 231 -29.90 -0.54 -40.61
CA LEU A 231 -30.27 0.68 -41.33
C LEU A 231 -29.26 1.00 -42.43
N ASN A 232 -27.96 0.90 -42.15
CA ASN A 232 -26.92 1.10 -43.16
C ASN A 232 -27.09 0.18 -44.37
N GLY A 233 -27.48 -1.09 -44.15
CA GLY A 233 -27.77 -2.02 -45.25
C GLY A 233 -28.99 -1.60 -46.08
N THR A 234 -30.06 -1.12 -45.44
CA THR A 234 -31.24 -0.61 -46.15
C THR A 234 -31.00 0.73 -46.85
N THR A 235 -30.10 1.57 -46.33
CA THR A 235 -29.69 2.82 -46.97
C THR A 235 -29.07 2.55 -48.33
N VAL A 236 -28.14 1.59 -48.41
CA VAL A 236 -27.52 1.18 -49.68
C VAL A 236 -28.58 0.66 -50.66
N LYS A 237 -29.55 -0.11 -50.18
CA LYS A 237 -30.66 -0.61 -51.00
C LYS A 237 -31.48 0.54 -51.61
N PHE A 238 -31.95 1.50 -50.82
CA PHE A 238 -32.78 2.60 -51.34
C PHE A 238 -32.02 3.57 -52.24
N VAL A 239 -30.70 3.74 -52.01
CA VAL A 239 -29.84 4.51 -52.93
C VAL A 239 -29.76 3.83 -54.29
N LEU A 240 -29.65 2.50 -54.34
CA LEU A 240 -29.64 1.73 -55.59
C LEU A 240 -31.01 1.74 -56.28
N GLU A 241 -32.11 1.72 -55.51
CA GLU A 241 -33.49 1.74 -56.01
C GLU A 241 -34.01 3.15 -56.39
N GLN A 242 -33.22 4.21 -56.16
CA GLN A 242 -33.56 5.63 -56.42
C GLN A 242 -34.85 6.14 -55.73
N ASP A 243 -35.31 5.51 -54.65
CA ASP A 243 -36.50 5.95 -53.90
C ASP A 243 -36.15 7.09 -52.93
N LYS A 244 -36.48 8.32 -53.32
CA LYS A 244 -36.18 9.54 -52.56
C LYS A 244 -37.02 9.68 -51.28
N ASP A 245 -38.29 9.27 -51.31
CA ASP A 245 -39.21 9.46 -50.18
C ASP A 245 -38.89 8.47 -49.06
N ALA A 246 -38.61 7.21 -49.41
CA ALA A 246 -38.16 6.20 -48.45
C ALA A 246 -36.80 6.57 -47.85
N PHE A 247 -35.89 7.13 -48.64
CA PHE A 247 -34.56 7.54 -48.19
C PHE A 247 -34.62 8.68 -47.15
N ILE A 248 -35.43 9.72 -47.38
CA ILE A 248 -35.58 10.83 -46.43
C ILE A 248 -36.17 10.36 -45.10
N ARG A 249 -37.18 9.48 -45.13
CA ARG A 249 -37.75 8.87 -43.91
C ARG A 249 -36.71 8.04 -43.16
N LEU A 250 -35.87 7.29 -43.88
CA LEU A 250 -34.82 6.47 -43.28
C LEU A 250 -33.74 7.32 -42.58
N ILE A 251 -33.34 8.44 -43.19
CA ILE A 251 -32.40 9.38 -42.59
C ILE A 251 -32.99 9.97 -41.30
N GLY A 252 -34.27 10.36 -41.28
CA GLY A 252 -34.93 10.87 -40.08
C GLY A 252 -34.87 9.87 -38.91
N VAL A 253 -35.14 8.60 -39.18
CA VAL A 253 -35.02 7.51 -38.17
C VAL A 253 -33.57 7.32 -37.73
N SER A 254 -32.61 7.38 -38.65
CA SER A 254 -31.18 7.25 -38.34
C SER A 254 -30.65 8.36 -37.43
N ILE A 255 -31.08 9.61 -37.64
CA ILE A 255 -30.71 10.76 -36.80
C ILE A 255 -31.28 10.60 -35.39
N LEU A 256 -32.58 10.24 -35.27
CA LEU A 256 -33.23 10.01 -33.97
C LEU A 256 -32.51 8.91 -33.18
N GLN A 257 -32.14 7.82 -33.86
CA GLN A 257 -31.44 6.70 -33.25
C GLN A 257 -30.00 7.03 -32.86
N SER A 258 -29.30 7.83 -33.67
CA SER A 258 -27.96 8.33 -33.34
C SER A 258 -28.01 9.25 -32.12
N GLY A 259 -29.04 10.09 -32.04
CA GLY A 259 -29.36 10.89 -30.86
C GLY A 259 -29.56 10.01 -29.62
N ALA A 260 -30.38 8.97 -29.70
CA ALA A 260 -30.58 8.02 -28.59
C ALA A 260 -29.28 7.33 -28.16
N ASN A 261 -28.44 6.89 -29.12
CA ASN A 261 -27.15 6.28 -28.84
C ASN A 261 -26.18 7.22 -28.11
N SER A 262 -26.25 8.53 -28.40
CA SER A 262 -25.38 9.53 -27.78
C SER A 262 -25.54 9.61 -26.25
N PHE A 263 -26.74 9.29 -25.72
CA PHE A 263 -27.01 9.26 -24.28
C PHE A 263 -26.52 7.97 -23.60
N VAL A 264 -26.53 6.85 -24.31
CA VAL A 264 -26.29 5.52 -23.73
C VAL A 264 -24.86 5.38 -23.21
N ALA A 265 -23.86 5.78 -23.99
CA ALA A 265 -22.46 5.64 -23.60
C ALA A 265 -22.06 6.50 -22.38
N PRO A 266 -22.37 7.82 -22.32
CA PRO A 266 -22.15 8.63 -21.12
C PRO A 266 -22.96 8.15 -19.91
N SER A 267 -24.20 7.70 -20.10
CA SER A 267 -25.05 7.17 -19.03
C SER A 267 -24.43 5.92 -18.41
N LEU A 268 -23.95 4.99 -19.23
CA LEU A 268 -23.28 3.77 -18.76
C LEU A 268 -22.01 4.11 -17.98
N ARG A 269 -21.17 5.03 -18.47
CA ARG A 269 -19.96 5.50 -17.75
C ARG A 269 -20.30 6.10 -16.39
N THR A 270 -21.31 6.96 -16.34
CA THR A 270 -21.73 7.65 -15.11
C THR A 270 -22.33 6.66 -14.10
N LEU A 271 -23.12 5.69 -14.56
CA LEU A 271 -23.71 4.68 -13.72
C LEU A 271 -22.66 3.72 -13.16
N THR A 272 -21.65 3.37 -13.95
CA THR A 272 -20.49 2.57 -13.53
C THR A 272 -19.70 3.29 -12.45
N ALA A 273 -19.43 4.60 -12.62
CA ALA A 273 -18.75 5.41 -11.62
C ALA A 273 -19.56 5.52 -10.32
N LYS A 274 -20.89 5.70 -10.41
CA LYS A 274 -21.78 5.72 -9.24
C LYS A 274 -21.79 4.37 -8.50
N LEU A 275 -21.72 3.26 -9.23
CA LEU A 275 -21.62 1.91 -8.66
C LEU A 275 -20.29 1.72 -7.92
N ALA A 276 -19.17 2.10 -8.56
CA ALA A 276 -17.84 2.07 -7.95
C ALA A 276 -17.79 2.87 -6.64
N LEU A 277 -18.35 4.08 -6.64
CA LEU A 277 -18.40 4.94 -5.46
C LEU A 277 -19.26 4.32 -4.34
N GLY A 278 -20.44 3.79 -4.67
CA GLY A 278 -21.31 3.13 -3.69
C GLY A 278 -20.65 1.91 -3.04
N TRP A 279 -19.90 1.15 -3.84
CA TRP A 279 -19.10 0.01 -3.39
C TRP A 279 -17.92 0.42 -2.52
N ARG A 280 -17.19 1.48 -2.90
CA ARG A 280 -16.12 2.07 -2.08
C ARG A 280 -16.62 2.45 -0.70
N ILE A 281 -17.71 3.22 -0.63
CA ILE A 281 -18.30 3.65 0.65
C ILE A 281 -18.61 2.44 1.54
N ARG A 282 -19.20 1.38 0.99
CA ARG A 282 -19.54 0.16 1.75
C ARG A 282 -18.32 -0.61 2.20
N MET A 283 -17.37 -0.83 1.30
CA MET A 283 -16.17 -1.62 1.58
C MET A 283 -15.30 -0.91 2.62
N THR A 284 -15.03 0.39 2.44
CA THR A 284 -14.26 1.20 3.39
C THR A 284 -14.95 1.23 4.75
N ASN A 285 -16.26 1.48 4.82
CA ASN A 285 -16.99 1.45 6.09
C ASN A 285 -17.01 0.07 6.76
N HIS A 286 -17.01 -1.01 5.98
CA HIS A 286 -16.91 -2.36 6.52
C HIS A 286 -15.51 -2.61 7.08
N MET A 287 -14.46 -2.38 6.29
CA MET A 287 -13.07 -2.58 6.71
C MET A 287 -12.68 -1.69 7.88
N LEU A 288 -13.04 -0.41 7.86
CA LEU A 288 -12.74 0.53 8.94
C LEU A 288 -13.40 0.10 10.27
N ARG A 289 -14.66 -0.38 10.23
CA ARG A 289 -15.33 -0.91 11.43
C ARG A 289 -14.60 -2.12 12.02
N TYR A 290 -14.05 -3.01 11.21
CA TYR A 290 -13.26 -4.15 11.72
C TYR A 290 -11.87 -3.72 12.19
N TYR A 291 -11.23 -2.80 11.49
CA TYR A 291 -9.91 -2.29 11.81
C TYR A 291 -9.86 -1.55 13.16
N LEU A 292 -10.89 -0.74 13.45
CA LEU A 292 -11.00 -0.01 14.72
C LEU A 292 -11.60 -0.84 15.86
N LYS A 293 -12.22 -1.99 15.58
CA LYS A 293 -12.86 -2.81 16.62
C LYS A 293 -11.83 -3.61 17.42
N ARG A 294 -11.92 -3.55 18.76
CA ARG A 294 -11.10 -4.34 19.71
C ARG A 294 -9.58 -4.18 19.48
N ASN A 295 -9.13 -2.96 19.19
CA ASN A 295 -7.73 -2.63 18.92
C ASN A 295 -7.10 -3.53 17.83
N ALA A 296 -7.87 -3.91 16.80
CA ALA A 296 -7.36 -4.75 15.73
C ALA A 296 -6.20 -4.08 14.98
N PHE A 297 -6.20 -2.75 14.86
CA PHE A 297 -5.06 -1.97 14.33
C PHE A 297 -3.74 -2.32 15.01
N TYR A 298 -3.72 -2.41 16.35
CA TYR A 298 -2.51 -2.78 17.12
C TYR A 298 -2.03 -4.19 16.78
N LYS A 299 -2.97 -5.13 16.61
CA LYS A 299 -2.63 -6.51 16.25
C LYS A 299 -2.08 -6.60 14.83
N VAL A 300 -2.56 -5.78 13.91
CA VAL A 300 -2.07 -5.77 12.53
C VAL A 300 -0.64 -5.22 12.47
N PHE A 301 -0.33 -4.15 13.22
CA PHE A 301 1.03 -3.59 13.23
C PHE A 301 2.02 -4.41 14.04
N ASN A 302 1.65 -4.84 15.25
CA ASN A 302 2.61 -5.37 16.21
C ASN A 302 2.60 -6.90 16.35
N MET A 303 1.50 -7.57 15.96
CA MET A 303 1.39 -9.04 16.07
C MET A 303 1.46 -9.75 14.71
N SER A 304 1.34 -9.02 13.60
CA SER A 304 1.60 -9.61 12.28
C SER A 304 3.10 -9.61 12.07
N GLY A 305 3.75 -10.77 12.12
CA GLY A 305 5.17 -10.93 11.76
C GLY A 305 5.49 -10.62 10.28
N LYS A 306 4.61 -9.90 9.59
CA LYS A 306 4.72 -9.45 8.21
C LYS A 306 4.32 -7.98 8.17
N SER A 307 5.13 -7.13 7.55
CA SER A 307 4.80 -5.72 7.30
C SER A 307 3.57 -5.65 6.39
N ILE A 308 2.40 -5.41 6.98
CA ILE A 308 1.16 -5.20 6.25
C ILE A 308 0.92 -3.69 6.17
N ASP A 309 0.97 -3.14 4.95
CA ASP A 309 0.61 -1.74 4.68
C ASP A 309 -0.92 -1.57 4.77
N ALA A 310 -1.43 -1.51 6.00
CA ALA A 310 -2.86 -1.44 6.29
C ALA A 310 -3.49 -0.12 5.83
N ASP A 311 -2.73 0.97 5.91
CA ASP A 311 -3.07 2.30 5.44
C ASP A 311 -3.26 2.32 3.92
N GLN A 312 -2.33 1.77 3.15
CA GLN A 312 -2.42 1.64 1.70
C GLN A 312 -3.64 0.79 1.32
N ARG A 313 -3.84 -0.34 1.99
CA ARG A 313 -4.95 -1.24 1.68
C ARG A 313 -6.31 -0.59 1.90
N LEU A 314 -6.46 0.18 2.97
CA LEU A 314 -7.74 0.81 3.32
C LEU A 314 -8.06 2.02 2.43
N THR A 315 -7.04 2.72 1.95
CA THR A 315 -7.20 3.99 1.22
C THR A 315 -7.12 3.83 -0.30
N LEU A 316 -6.06 3.20 -0.80
CA LEU A 316 -5.75 3.10 -2.23
C LEU A 316 -6.27 1.79 -2.83
N ASP A 317 -5.99 0.64 -2.19
CA ASP A 317 -6.33 -0.65 -2.80
C ASP A 317 -7.85 -0.88 -2.86
N VAL A 318 -8.60 -0.41 -1.87
CA VAL A 318 -10.08 -0.46 -1.89
C VAL A 318 -10.65 0.40 -3.03
N ASP A 319 -10.07 1.58 -3.29
CA ASP A 319 -10.50 2.45 -4.37
C ASP A 319 -10.25 1.82 -5.73
N LYS A 320 -9.03 1.31 -5.94
CA LYS A 320 -8.66 0.57 -7.16
C LYS A 320 -9.53 -0.67 -7.36
N LEU A 321 -9.70 -1.50 -6.33
CA LEU A 321 -10.53 -2.70 -6.38
C LEU A 321 -11.98 -2.40 -6.76
N THR A 322 -12.59 -1.38 -6.15
CA THR A 322 -14.01 -1.07 -6.38
C THR A 322 -14.25 -0.45 -7.75
N THR A 323 -13.31 0.37 -8.24
CA THR A 323 -13.29 0.91 -9.59
C THR A 323 -13.13 -0.19 -10.63
N ASP A 324 -12.12 -1.05 -10.46
CA ASP A 324 -11.83 -2.16 -11.38
C ASP A 324 -12.97 -3.18 -11.39
N LEU A 325 -13.56 -3.49 -10.24
CA LEU A 325 -14.70 -4.41 -10.15
C LEU A 325 -15.95 -3.84 -10.84
N ALA A 326 -16.23 -2.55 -10.68
CA ALA A 326 -17.38 -1.91 -11.35
C ALA A 326 -17.17 -1.87 -12.87
N GLY A 327 -15.94 -1.55 -13.28
CA GLY A 327 -15.48 -1.66 -14.67
C GLY A 327 -15.66 -3.07 -15.21
N LEU A 328 -15.24 -4.09 -14.45
CA LEU A 328 -15.34 -5.50 -14.84
C LEU A 328 -16.80 -5.93 -15.02
N VAL A 329 -17.71 -5.54 -14.12
CA VAL A 329 -19.14 -5.88 -14.26
C VAL A 329 -19.67 -5.35 -15.59
N THR A 330 -19.43 -4.08 -15.92
CA THR A 330 -19.90 -3.52 -17.19
C THR A 330 -19.15 -4.10 -18.40
N GLY A 331 -17.85 -4.34 -18.24
CA GLY A 331 -16.95 -4.92 -19.25
C GLY A 331 -17.22 -6.39 -19.55
N MET A 332 -17.82 -7.15 -18.63
CA MET A 332 -18.21 -8.56 -18.81
C MET A 332 -19.67 -8.70 -19.25
N VAL A 333 -20.58 -7.88 -18.72
CA VAL A 333 -22.00 -7.91 -19.08
C VAL A 333 -22.17 -7.61 -20.57
N LYS A 334 -21.41 -6.66 -21.12
CA LYS A 334 -21.47 -6.31 -22.55
C LYS A 334 -21.14 -7.51 -23.47
N PRO A 335 -19.94 -8.13 -23.40
CA PRO A 335 -19.62 -9.32 -24.21
C PRO A 335 -20.61 -10.46 -24.06
N LEU A 336 -21.12 -10.72 -22.84
CA LEU A 336 -22.12 -11.78 -22.63
C LEU A 336 -23.44 -11.49 -23.36
N VAL A 337 -23.94 -10.25 -23.25
CA VAL A 337 -25.15 -9.82 -23.97
C VAL A 337 -24.92 -9.86 -25.48
N ASP A 338 -23.78 -9.36 -25.95
CA ASP A 338 -23.40 -9.37 -27.37
C ASP A 338 -23.36 -10.82 -27.90
N ILE A 339 -22.66 -11.74 -27.22
CA ILE A 339 -22.57 -13.16 -27.62
C ILE A 339 -23.96 -13.79 -27.69
N LEU A 340 -24.83 -13.59 -26.68
CA LEU A 340 -26.19 -14.14 -26.68
C LEU A 340 -27.04 -13.55 -27.81
N TRP A 341 -26.98 -12.24 -28.00
CA TRP A 341 -27.71 -11.52 -29.04
C TRP A 341 -27.27 -11.98 -30.45
N PHE A 342 -25.97 -12.02 -30.71
CA PHE A 342 -25.42 -12.44 -32.00
C PHE A 342 -25.65 -13.93 -32.27
N THR A 343 -25.59 -14.79 -31.25
CA THR A 343 -25.89 -16.21 -31.41
C THR A 343 -27.34 -16.42 -31.85
N TRP A 344 -28.28 -15.71 -31.22
CA TRP A 344 -29.68 -15.74 -31.64
C TRP A 344 -29.88 -15.20 -33.06
N ARG A 345 -29.23 -14.08 -33.38
CA ARG A 345 -29.31 -13.44 -34.71
C ARG A 345 -28.70 -14.28 -35.81
N MET A 346 -27.56 -14.93 -35.56
CA MET A 346 -26.87 -15.79 -36.51
C MET A 346 -27.68 -17.07 -36.77
N LYS A 347 -28.32 -17.63 -35.74
CA LYS A 347 -29.24 -18.77 -35.90
C LYS A 347 -30.39 -18.47 -36.85
N LEU A 348 -30.93 -17.24 -36.80
CA LEU A 348 -32.01 -16.78 -37.68
C LEU A 348 -31.56 -16.59 -39.15
N LEU A 349 -30.29 -16.23 -39.38
CA LEU A 349 -29.79 -15.89 -40.71
C LEU A 349 -29.11 -17.09 -41.42
N SER A 350 -28.12 -17.72 -40.78
CA SER A 350 -27.28 -18.77 -41.37
C SER A 350 -27.61 -20.19 -40.91
N GLY A 351 -28.63 -20.36 -40.07
CA GLY A 351 -29.01 -21.66 -39.49
C GLY A 351 -27.96 -22.25 -38.54
N ARG A 352 -28.09 -23.54 -38.21
CA ARG A 352 -27.23 -24.23 -37.21
C ARG A 352 -25.75 -24.32 -37.62
N ARG A 353 -25.46 -24.40 -38.93
CA ARG A 353 -24.08 -24.53 -39.45
C ARG A 353 -23.26 -23.25 -39.26
N GLY A 354 -23.84 -22.08 -39.52
CA GLY A 354 -23.15 -20.80 -39.32
C GLY A 354 -22.79 -20.54 -37.86
N VAL A 355 -23.67 -20.91 -36.93
CA VAL A 355 -23.42 -20.81 -35.48
C VAL A 355 -22.26 -21.72 -35.06
N ALA A 356 -22.19 -22.95 -35.57
CA ALA A 356 -21.11 -23.89 -35.23
C ALA A 356 -19.73 -23.39 -35.69
N ILE A 357 -19.64 -22.83 -36.90
CA ILE A 357 -18.39 -22.28 -37.45
C ILE A 357 -17.91 -21.09 -36.60
N LEU A 358 -18.82 -20.21 -36.20
CA LEU A 358 -18.51 -19.04 -35.36
C LEU A 358 -17.93 -19.45 -34.00
N TYR A 359 -18.57 -20.41 -33.31
CA TYR A 359 -18.07 -20.90 -32.04
C TYR A 359 -16.74 -21.64 -32.16
N ALA A 360 -16.54 -22.42 -33.23
CA ALA A 360 -15.26 -23.07 -33.51
C ALA A 360 -14.14 -22.04 -33.67
N TYR A 361 -14.37 -20.98 -34.45
CA TYR A 361 -13.43 -19.87 -34.61
C TYR A 361 -13.12 -19.19 -33.27
N MET A 362 -14.14 -18.88 -32.47
CA MET A 362 -13.96 -18.21 -31.17
C MET A 362 -13.17 -19.05 -30.16
N LEU A 363 -13.43 -20.37 -30.09
CA LEU A 363 -12.71 -21.28 -29.20
C LEU A 363 -11.25 -21.47 -29.62
N LEU A 364 -10.98 -21.55 -30.93
CA LEU A 364 -9.61 -21.62 -31.46
C LEU A 364 -8.83 -20.35 -31.16
N GLY A 365 -9.43 -19.17 -31.39
CA GLY A 365 -8.82 -17.88 -31.07
C GLY A 365 -8.52 -17.74 -29.57
N LEU A 366 -9.47 -18.12 -28.70
CA LEU A 366 -9.28 -18.10 -27.26
C LEU A 366 -8.17 -19.06 -26.81
N GLY A 367 -8.11 -20.27 -27.36
CA GLY A 367 -7.07 -21.25 -27.05
C GLY A 367 -5.68 -20.74 -27.44
N PHE A 368 -5.56 -20.14 -28.63
CA PHE A 368 -4.32 -19.54 -29.11
C PHE A 368 -3.85 -18.38 -28.23
N LEU A 369 -4.74 -17.43 -27.91
CA LEU A 369 -4.41 -16.29 -27.06
C LEU A 369 -4.03 -16.74 -25.64
N ARG A 370 -4.74 -17.72 -25.08
CA ARG A 370 -4.43 -18.26 -23.75
C ARG A 370 -3.07 -18.97 -23.70
N ALA A 371 -2.65 -19.62 -24.79
CA ALA A 371 -1.35 -20.28 -24.87
C ALA A 371 -0.19 -19.28 -24.91
N ILE A 372 -0.40 -18.09 -25.48
CA ILE A 372 0.62 -17.05 -25.64
C ILE A 372 0.61 -16.04 -24.47
N SER A 373 -0.53 -15.93 -23.76
CA SER A 373 -0.71 -14.97 -22.68
C SER A 373 0.25 -15.25 -21.51
N PRO A 374 1.14 -14.30 -21.15
CA PRO A 374 1.99 -14.43 -19.98
C PRO A 374 1.18 -14.20 -18.69
N ASP A 375 1.68 -14.69 -17.55
CA ASP A 375 1.06 -14.46 -16.24
C ASP A 375 1.27 -13.01 -15.77
N PHE A 376 0.42 -12.11 -16.24
CA PHE A 376 0.39 -10.71 -15.84
C PHE A 376 0.03 -10.53 -14.36
N GLY A 377 -0.68 -11.49 -13.75
CA GLY A 377 -1.09 -11.43 -12.35
C GLY A 377 0.12 -11.49 -11.42
N HIS A 378 1.00 -12.48 -11.64
CA HIS A 378 2.22 -12.60 -10.86
C HIS A 378 3.17 -11.41 -11.09
N LEU A 379 3.33 -10.97 -12.34
CA LEU A 379 4.20 -9.83 -12.68
C LEU A 379 3.73 -8.51 -12.06
N SER A 380 2.42 -8.26 -12.06
CA SER A 380 1.84 -7.07 -11.42
C SER A 380 1.91 -7.15 -9.89
N GLY A 381 1.76 -8.34 -9.31
CA GLY A 381 1.97 -8.56 -7.88
C GLY A 381 3.40 -8.23 -7.44
N GLN A 382 4.41 -8.66 -8.22
CA GLN A 382 5.81 -8.31 -7.98
C GLN A 382 6.10 -6.81 -8.12
N GLU A 383 5.47 -6.14 -9.09
CA GLU A 383 5.60 -4.69 -9.25
C GLU A 383 5.09 -3.95 -8.01
N GLN A 384 3.94 -4.37 -7.48
CA GLN A 384 3.36 -3.78 -6.27
C GLN A 384 4.23 -4.02 -5.02
N GLU A 385 4.89 -5.18 -4.92
CA GLU A 385 5.83 -5.47 -3.82
C GLU A 385 7.10 -4.60 -3.89
N LEU A 386 7.66 -4.42 -5.09
CA LEU A 386 8.80 -3.53 -5.31
C LEU A 386 8.44 -2.07 -5.04
N GLU A 387 7.26 -1.63 -5.45
CA GLU A 387 6.75 -0.30 -5.17
C GLU A 387 6.53 -0.10 -3.66
N GLY A 388 5.95 -1.09 -2.97
CA GLY A 388 5.80 -1.08 -1.52
C GLY A 388 7.15 -0.96 -0.80
N THR A 389 8.15 -1.72 -1.25
CA THR A 389 9.52 -1.64 -0.73
C THR A 389 10.13 -0.24 -0.95
N PHE A 390 9.91 0.36 -2.11
CA PHE A 390 10.39 1.71 -2.41
C PHE A 390 9.70 2.78 -1.53
N ARG A 391 8.39 2.67 -1.32
CA ARG A 391 7.63 3.55 -0.42
C ARG A 391 8.09 3.39 1.03
N PHE A 392 8.33 2.16 1.47
CA PHE A 392 8.87 1.88 2.81
C PHE A 392 10.22 2.59 3.02
N MET A 393 11.12 2.57 2.04
CA MET A 393 12.39 3.31 2.11
C MET A 393 12.19 4.82 2.29
N HIS A 394 11.22 5.41 1.59
CA HIS A 394 10.88 6.81 1.75
C HIS A 394 10.23 7.12 3.11
N SER A 395 9.37 6.23 3.61
CA SER A 395 8.78 6.37 4.94
C SER A 395 9.87 6.33 6.02
N ARG A 396 10.83 5.40 5.92
CA ARG A 396 12.01 5.32 6.80
C ARG A 396 12.85 6.59 6.76
N LEU A 397 13.13 7.10 5.56
CA LEU A 397 13.87 8.35 5.38
C LEU A 397 13.16 9.54 6.06
N ARG A 398 11.83 9.62 5.95
CA ARG A 398 11.02 10.66 6.62
C ARG A 398 11.06 10.52 8.14
N THR A 399 10.88 9.31 8.67
CA THR A 399 10.86 9.05 10.12
C THR A 399 12.21 9.37 10.77
N HIS A 400 13.31 9.17 10.06
CA HIS A 400 14.67 9.41 10.58
C HIS A 400 15.38 10.60 9.93
N ALA A 401 14.63 11.53 9.32
CA ALA A 401 15.18 12.63 8.53
C ALA A 401 16.14 13.50 9.35
N GLU A 402 15.78 13.80 10.59
CA GLU A 402 16.57 14.59 11.52
C GLU A 402 17.93 13.94 11.80
N SER A 403 17.95 12.69 12.24
CA SER A 403 19.19 11.95 12.50
C SER A 403 20.05 11.83 11.24
N ILE A 404 19.43 11.54 10.09
CA ILE A 404 20.16 11.41 8.82
C ILE A 404 20.81 12.74 8.43
N ALA A 405 20.11 13.86 8.61
CA ALA A 405 20.64 15.19 8.34
C ALA A 405 21.80 15.56 9.28
N PHE A 406 21.63 15.36 10.59
CA PHE A 406 22.66 15.68 11.58
C PHE A 406 23.95 14.86 11.40
N PHE A 407 23.84 13.57 11.07
CA PHE A 407 25.00 12.69 10.88
C PHE A 407 25.56 12.70 9.45
N GLY A 408 25.03 13.52 8.54
CA GLY A 408 25.51 13.58 7.15
C GLY A 408 25.26 12.29 6.35
N GLY A 409 24.25 11.50 6.73
CA GLY A 409 23.95 10.19 6.12
C GLY A 409 23.31 10.25 4.72
N GLY A 410 23.10 11.46 4.17
CA GLY A 410 22.34 11.69 2.94
C GLY A 410 22.84 10.89 1.73
N SER A 411 24.16 10.82 1.51
CA SER A 411 24.73 10.07 0.37
C SER A 411 24.47 8.57 0.45
N ARG A 412 24.54 7.99 1.66
CA ARG A 412 24.29 6.56 1.90
C ARG A 412 22.82 6.21 1.72
N GLU A 413 21.95 7.08 2.23
CA GLU A 413 20.49 6.95 2.11
C GLU A 413 20.04 7.10 0.65
N LYS A 414 20.59 8.08 -0.07
CA LYS A 414 20.38 8.26 -1.52
C LYS A 414 20.74 6.99 -2.29
N ALA A 415 21.95 6.45 -2.10
CA ALA A 415 22.38 5.25 -2.80
C ALA A 415 21.47 4.03 -2.52
N MET A 416 20.94 3.93 -1.30
CA MET A 416 20.02 2.86 -0.92
C MET A 416 18.65 3.00 -1.60
N VAL A 417 18.09 4.21 -1.59
CA VAL A 417 16.81 4.53 -2.25
C VAL A 417 16.92 4.33 -3.77
N GLU A 418 17.98 4.86 -4.39
CA GLU A 418 18.25 4.70 -5.83
C GLU A 418 18.38 3.23 -6.23
N ALA A 419 19.06 2.40 -5.42
CA ALA A 419 19.18 0.97 -5.70
C ALA A 419 17.83 0.25 -5.73
N LYS A 420 16.89 0.58 -4.83
CA LYS A 420 15.53 0.00 -4.84
C LYS A 420 14.70 0.57 -6.01
N PHE A 421 14.87 1.85 -6.33
CA PHE A 421 14.20 2.51 -7.47
C PHE A 421 14.62 1.90 -8.82
N VAL A 422 15.91 1.66 -9.04
CA VAL A 422 16.41 1.02 -10.26
C VAL A 422 15.84 -0.39 -10.43
N LYS A 423 15.72 -1.16 -9.34
CA LYS A 423 15.05 -2.47 -9.37
C LYS A 423 13.58 -2.37 -9.81
N LEU A 424 12.84 -1.41 -9.26
CA LEU A 424 11.45 -1.14 -9.65
C LEU A 424 11.34 -0.77 -11.14
N ILE A 425 12.18 0.15 -11.61
CA ILE A 425 12.18 0.57 -13.03
C ILE A 425 12.50 -0.60 -13.96
N ASN A 426 13.52 -1.39 -13.63
CA ASN A 426 13.92 -2.51 -14.47
C ASN A 426 12.79 -3.53 -14.60
N HIS A 427 12.08 -3.82 -13.50
CA HIS A 427 10.88 -4.66 -13.52
C HIS A 427 9.76 -4.05 -14.36
N SER A 428 9.44 -2.77 -14.15
CA SER A 428 8.37 -2.08 -14.88
C SER A 428 8.66 -2.02 -16.40
N LYS A 429 9.92 -1.83 -16.81
CA LYS A 429 10.34 -1.92 -18.22
C LYS A 429 10.12 -3.32 -18.81
N ILE A 430 10.42 -4.38 -18.06
CA ILE A 430 10.19 -5.76 -18.50
C ILE A 430 8.67 -6.02 -18.65
N LEU A 431 7.87 -5.55 -17.70
CA LEU A 431 6.41 -5.66 -17.76
C LEU A 431 5.85 -4.95 -19.00
N LEU A 432 6.24 -3.71 -19.24
CA LEU A 432 5.83 -2.93 -20.42
C LEU A 432 6.19 -3.63 -21.73
N ARG A 433 7.41 -4.20 -21.83
CA ARG A 433 7.83 -4.95 -23.03
C ARG A 433 6.96 -6.19 -23.27
N LYS A 434 6.61 -6.92 -22.19
CA LYS A 434 5.72 -8.09 -22.29
C LYS A 434 4.29 -7.69 -22.67
N GLN A 435 3.77 -6.61 -22.08
CA GLN A 435 2.46 -6.06 -22.43
C GLN A 435 2.41 -5.62 -23.90
N TRP A 436 3.45 -4.96 -24.38
CA TRP A 436 3.53 -4.54 -25.79
C TRP A 436 3.57 -5.73 -26.75
N LEU A 437 4.42 -6.74 -26.48
CA LEU A 437 4.51 -7.94 -27.32
C LEU A 437 3.18 -8.69 -27.37
N TYR A 438 2.55 -8.92 -26.22
CA TYR A 438 1.24 -9.55 -26.15
C TYR A 438 0.18 -8.70 -26.85
N GLY A 439 0.20 -7.39 -26.66
CA GLY A 439 -0.73 -6.46 -27.31
C GLY A 439 -0.67 -6.51 -28.84
N ILE A 440 0.51 -6.71 -29.45
CA ILE A 440 0.62 -6.90 -30.90
C ILE A 440 -0.11 -8.17 -31.34
N VAL A 441 0.13 -9.29 -30.64
CA VAL A 441 -0.50 -10.57 -30.95
C VAL A 441 -2.01 -10.50 -30.74
N ASP A 442 -2.44 -9.91 -29.63
CA ASP A 442 -3.84 -9.71 -29.29
C ASP A 442 -4.56 -8.88 -30.35
N ASP A 443 -4.04 -7.70 -30.72
CA ASP A 443 -4.64 -6.85 -31.76
C ASP A 443 -4.68 -7.55 -33.12
N PHE A 444 -3.62 -8.29 -33.48
CA PHE A 444 -3.60 -9.04 -34.74
C PHE A 444 -4.69 -10.12 -34.78
N VAL A 445 -4.79 -10.93 -33.72
CA VAL A 445 -5.74 -12.06 -33.66
C VAL A 445 -7.18 -11.59 -33.49
N THR A 446 -7.42 -10.56 -32.68
CA THR A 446 -8.78 -10.11 -32.33
C THR A 446 -9.37 -9.14 -33.34
N LYS A 447 -8.57 -8.25 -33.94
CA LYS A 447 -9.07 -7.20 -34.84
C LYS A 447 -8.77 -7.47 -36.32
N GLN A 448 -7.54 -7.91 -36.64
CA GLN A 448 -7.12 -8.02 -38.05
C GLN A 448 -7.47 -9.37 -38.68
N LEU A 449 -7.29 -10.47 -37.94
CA LEU A 449 -7.55 -11.82 -38.43
C LEU A 449 -9.01 -12.05 -38.83
N PRO A 450 -10.04 -11.64 -38.05
CA PRO A 450 -11.43 -11.81 -38.46
C PRO A 450 -11.77 -11.06 -39.74
N HIS A 451 -11.13 -9.91 -39.98
CA HIS A 451 -11.33 -9.12 -41.20
C HIS A 451 -10.88 -9.90 -42.44
N ASN A 452 -9.68 -10.48 -42.39
CA ASN A 452 -9.13 -11.28 -43.48
C ASN A 452 -9.94 -12.57 -43.71
N VAL A 453 -10.36 -13.24 -42.64
CA VAL A 453 -11.21 -14.43 -42.71
C VAL A 453 -12.56 -14.11 -43.35
N THR A 454 -13.14 -12.95 -43.04
CA THR A 454 -14.42 -12.51 -43.64
C THR A 454 -14.29 -12.30 -45.14
N TRP A 455 -13.19 -11.72 -45.61
CA TRP A 455 -12.91 -11.59 -47.05
C TRP A 455 -12.77 -12.95 -47.74
N GLY A 456 -12.03 -13.88 -47.11
CA GLY A 456 -11.88 -15.24 -47.62
C GLY A 456 -13.20 -16.01 -47.71
N LEU A 457 -14.03 -15.95 -46.66
CA LEU A 457 -15.38 -16.54 -46.66
C LEU A 457 -16.29 -15.90 -47.70
N SER A 458 -16.23 -14.59 -47.87
CA SER A 458 -17.02 -13.88 -48.88
C SER A 458 -16.66 -14.33 -50.31
N LEU A 459 -15.36 -14.57 -50.57
CA LEU A 459 -14.88 -15.10 -51.85
C LEU A 459 -15.30 -16.56 -52.07
N LEU A 460 -15.14 -17.42 -51.07
CA LEU A 460 -15.58 -18.83 -51.14
C LEU A 460 -17.08 -18.93 -51.39
N TYR A 461 -17.88 -18.13 -50.69
CA TYR A 461 -19.34 -18.11 -50.88
C TYR A 461 -19.73 -17.61 -52.28
N ALA A 462 -19.03 -16.59 -52.81
CA ALA A 462 -19.25 -16.09 -54.16
C ALA A 462 -18.88 -17.11 -55.25
N LEU A 463 -17.87 -17.95 -55.01
CA LEU A 463 -17.47 -19.03 -55.92
C LEU A 463 -18.49 -20.18 -55.92
N GLU A 464 -19.08 -20.50 -54.77
CA GLU A 464 -20.14 -21.52 -54.65
C GLU A 464 -21.47 -21.11 -55.30
N HIS A 465 -21.82 -19.81 -55.31
CA HIS A 465 -23.13 -19.32 -55.76
C HIS A 465 -23.08 -18.55 -57.09
N LYS A 466 -22.25 -18.99 -58.04
CA LYS A 466 -21.97 -18.34 -59.34
C LYS A 466 -23.19 -18.02 -60.26
N GLY A 467 -24.44 -18.22 -59.84
CA GLY A 467 -25.64 -18.07 -60.67
C GLY A 467 -26.66 -16.98 -60.27
N ASP A 468 -26.77 -16.59 -59.00
CA ASP A 468 -27.92 -15.79 -58.54
C ASP A 468 -27.56 -14.34 -58.19
N ARG A 469 -27.76 -13.42 -59.16
CA ARG A 469 -27.54 -11.97 -58.96
C ARG A 469 -28.37 -11.36 -57.83
N ALA A 470 -29.49 -11.97 -57.43
CA ALA A 470 -30.35 -11.46 -56.34
C ALA A 470 -29.75 -11.65 -54.93
N LEU A 471 -28.83 -12.62 -54.74
CA LEU A 471 -28.17 -12.93 -53.47
C LEU A 471 -26.96 -12.02 -53.15
N THR A 472 -26.58 -11.14 -54.08
CA THR A 472 -25.53 -10.13 -53.84
C THR A 472 -25.96 -9.05 -52.83
N SER A 473 -27.26 -8.80 -52.69
CA SER A 473 -27.79 -7.84 -51.69
C SER A 473 -27.74 -8.38 -50.26
N THR A 474 -27.95 -9.69 -50.06
CA THR A 474 -27.76 -10.35 -48.76
C THR A 474 -26.29 -10.45 -48.40
N GLN A 475 -25.39 -10.53 -49.39
CA GLN A 475 -23.93 -10.52 -49.24
C GLN A 475 -23.41 -9.27 -48.50
N GLY A 476 -23.93 -8.07 -48.82
CA GLY A 476 -23.63 -6.84 -48.10
C GLY A 476 -24.12 -6.84 -46.65
N CYS A 477 -25.24 -7.50 -46.39
CA CYS A 477 -25.83 -7.63 -45.04
C CYS A 477 -25.06 -8.64 -44.17
N TYR A 478 -24.61 -9.77 -44.73
CA TYR A 478 -23.80 -10.76 -44.01
C TYR A 478 -22.39 -10.24 -43.72
N SER A 479 -21.74 -9.63 -44.73
CA SER A 479 -20.38 -9.07 -44.58
C SER A 479 -20.36 -7.88 -43.62
N SER A 480 -21.36 -6.99 -43.67
CA SER A 480 -21.53 -5.90 -42.70
C SER A 480 -21.78 -6.40 -41.26
N LYS A 481 -22.53 -7.50 -41.09
CA LYS A 481 -22.80 -8.10 -39.76
C LYS A 481 -21.58 -8.83 -39.18
N LEU A 482 -20.82 -9.54 -40.00
CA LEU A 482 -19.52 -10.13 -39.59
C LEU A 482 -18.48 -9.03 -39.27
N PHE A 483 -18.47 -7.94 -40.04
CA PHE A 483 -17.63 -6.78 -39.77
C PHE A 483 -17.99 -6.10 -38.45
N HIS A 484 -19.28 -6.01 -38.12
CA HIS A 484 -19.73 -5.46 -36.84
C HIS A 484 -19.37 -6.38 -35.65
N PHE A 485 -19.35 -7.70 -35.87
CA PHE A 485 -18.90 -8.70 -34.89
C PHE A 485 -17.41 -8.53 -34.52
N SER A 486 -16.55 -8.26 -35.50
CA SER A 486 -15.12 -8.00 -35.29
C SER A 486 -14.79 -6.67 -34.62
N LYS A 487 -15.74 -5.72 -34.57
CA LYS A 487 -15.55 -4.37 -34.01
C LYS A 487 -16.09 -4.21 -32.58
N ILE A 488 -16.87 -5.19 -32.12
CA ILE A 488 -17.52 -5.20 -30.81
C ILE A 488 -16.66 -5.89 -29.75
N HIS A 489 -15.83 -6.85 -30.19
CA HIS A 489 -14.64 -7.33 -29.50
C HIS A 489 -13.43 -6.45 -29.83
#